data_AF-A0A2V2BCX1-F1
#
_entry.id   AF-A0A2V2BCX1-F1
#
_cell.length_a   1.000
_cell.length_b   1.000
_cell.length_c   1.000
_cell.angle_alpha   90.00
_cell.angle_beta   90.00
_cell.angle_gamma   90.00
#
_symmetry.space_group_name_H-M   'P 1'
#
loop_
_entity.id
_entity.type
_entity.pdbx_description
1 polymer ?
#
loop_
_entity_poly.entity_id
_entity_poly.type
_entity_poly.pdbx_seq_one_letter_code
_entity_poly.pdbx_strand_id
1 'polypeptide(L)'
;MKAFTVRRINESDLEDFRRVRLEALLLNPGAFGASFEDWSQKPAQFSPGKLRTNYVFGGFDLHNTLQGMIGLNCSTSPKPSHVAAI
;
A
#
# COMPACT_ATOMS: atom_id res chain seq x y z
N MET A 1 -18.55 7.97 15.10
CA MET A 1 -17.85 7.15 14.08
C MET A 1 -16.89 8.09 13.35
N LYS A 2 -15.59 7.81 13.29
CA LYS A 2 -14.69 8.63 12.46
C LYS A 2 -15.06 8.39 11.00
N ALA A 3 -15.31 9.46 10.24
CA ALA A 3 -15.55 9.34 8.81
C ALA A 3 -14.23 9.06 8.11
N PHE A 4 -14.22 8.01 7.30
CA PHE A 4 -13.07 7.60 6.51
C PHE A 4 -13.48 7.49 5.05
N THR A 5 -12.58 7.89 4.16
CA THR A 5 -12.72 7.66 2.72
C THR A 5 -11.72 6.60 2.30
N VAL A 6 -12.19 5.60 1.54
CA VAL A 6 -11.32 4.61 0.91
C VAL A 6 -11.12 5.01 -0.55
N ARG A 7 -9.86 5.19 -0.95
CA ARG A 7 -9.51 5.49 -2.34
C ARG A 7 -8.17 4.85 -2.71
N ARG A 8 -7.90 4.77 -4.01
CA ARG A 8 -6.60 4.32 -4.51
C ARG A 8 -5.50 5.31 -4.09
N ILE A 9 -4.35 4.77 -3.67
CA ILE A 9 -3.13 5.55 -3.40
C ILE A 9 -2.52 5.96 -4.75
N ASN A 10 -2.15 7.23 -4.88
CA ASN A 10 -1.51 7.78 -6.07
C ASN A 10 -0.16 8.45 -5.73
N GLU A 11 0.50 9.04 -6.72
CA GLU A 11 1.82 9.67 -6.50
C GLU A 11 1.81 10.78 -5.44
N SER A 12 0.70 11.50 -5.25
CA SER A 12 0.58 12.54 -4.22
C SER A 12 0.65 11.99 -2.79
N ASP A 13 0.40 10.69 -2.62
CA ASP A 13 0.30 10.05 -1.31
C ASP A 13 1.59 9.28 -0.94
N LEU A 14 2.65 9.36 -1.75
CA LEU A 14 3.84 8.50 -1.64
C LEU A 14 4.57 8.61 -0.29
N GLU A 15 4.70 9.82 0.22
CA GLU A 15 5.31 10.09 1.53
C GLU A 15 4.52 9.39 2.65
N ASP A 16 3.19 9.58 2.63
CA ASP A 16 2.26 9.00 3.59
C ASP A 16 2.20 7.47 3.47
N PHE A 17 2.18 6.95 2.25
CA PHE A 17 2.27 5.52 1.95
C PHE A 17 3.54 4.93 2.54
N ARG A 18 4.70 5.57 2.33
CA ARG A 18 5.98 5.09 2.86
C ARG A 18 5.96 5.06 4.38
N ARG A 19 5.47 6.12 5.03
CA ARG A 19 5.34 6.20 6.48
C ARG A 19 4.51 5.04 7.04
N VAL A 20 3.29 4.88 6.54
CA VAL A 20 2.37 3.81 6.97
C VAL A 20 2.92 2.43 6.62
N ARG A 21 3.62 2.26 5.49
CA ARG A 21 4.26 0.99 5.12
C ARG A 21 5.36 0.59 6.08
N LEU A 22 6.24 1.50 6.44
CA LEU A 22 7.33 1.21 7.37
C LEU A 22 6.79 0.93 8.77
N GLU A 23 5.83 1.71 9.24
CA GLU A 23 5.13 1.46 10.51
C GLU A 23 4.48 0.07 10.53
N ALA A 24 3.75 -0.31 9.47
CA ALA A 24 3.09 -1.60 9.40
C ALA A 24 4.07 -2.78 9.32
N LEU A 25 5.18 -2.63 8.59
CA LEU A 25 6.25 -3.64 8.51
C LEU A 25 6.95 -3.84 9.86
N LEU A 26 7.08 -2.78 10.66
CA LEU A 26 7.68 -2.84 11.98
C LEU A 26 6.72 -3.50 13.00
N LEU A 27 5.45 -3.09 13.00
CA LEU A 27 4.47 -3.54 13.98
C LEU A 27 3.88 -4.93 13.67
N ASN A 28 3.72 -5.25 12.39
CA ASN A 28 3.03 -6.47 11.94
C ASN A 28 3.78 -7.14 10.76
N PRO A 29 5.04 -7.56 10.92
CA PRO A 29 5.83 -8.11 9.82
C PRO A 29 5.19 -9.33 9.15
N GLY A 30 4.49 -10.19 9.92
CA GLY A 30 3.82 -11.38 9.41
C GLY A 30 2.63 -11.13 8.48
N ALA A 31 2.11 -9.89 8.44
CA ALA A 31 1.04 -9.51 7.52
C ALA A 31 1.55 -9.16 6.12
N PHE A 32 2.87 -9.17 5.91
CA PHE A 32 3.50 -8.73 4.67
C PHE A 32 4.58 -9.69 4.19
N GLY A 33 4.65 -9.90 2.87
CA GLY A 33 5.77 -10.61 2.23
C GLY A 33 7.06 -9.79 2.11
N ALA A 34 7.28 -8.80 2.98
CA ALA A 34 8.47 -7.96 2.98
C ALA A 34 8.87 -7.58 4.41
N SER A 35 10.12 -7.14 4.61
CA SER A 35 10.65 -6.72 5.91
C SER A 35 10.79 -5.19 6.01
N PHE A 36 10.87 -4.69 7.25
CA PHE A 36 11.16 -3.28 7.51
C PHE A 36 12.57 -2.91 7.02
N GLU A 37 13.55 -3.77 7.30
CA GLU A 37 14.96 -3.59 6.95
C GLU A 37 15.12 -3.36 5.44
N ASP A 38 14.51 -4.22 4.62
CA ASP A 38 14.57 -4.12 3.16
C ASP A 38 13.88 -2.86 2.61
N TRP A 39 12.85 -2.36 3.30
CA TRP A 39 12.08 -1.20 2.85
C TRP A 39 12.67 0.12 3.34
N SER A 40 13.25 0.15 4.53
CA SER A 40 13.85 1.34 5.13
C SER A 40 15.00 1.91 4.29
N GLN A 41 15.80 1.03 3.67
CA GLN A 41 16.96 1.40 2.87
C GLN A 41 16.61 1.85 1.44
N LYS A 42 15.38 1.60 0.97
CA LYS A 42 14.95 2.01 -0.37
C LYS A 42 14.76 3.53 -0.41
N PRO A 43 15.19 4.24 -1.48
CA PRO A 43 14.92 5.66 -1.63
C PRO A 43 13.43 5.99 -1.53
N ALA A 44 13.06 7.18 -1.07
CA ALA A 44 11.66 7.62 -1.05
C ALA A 44 11.03 7.64 -2.46
N GLN A 45 11.86 7.82 -3.50
CA GLN A 45 11.50 7.70 -4.91
C GLN A 45 11.31 6.26 -5.39
N PHE A 46 11.25 5.27 -4.49
CA PHE A 46 11.08 3.88 -4.86
C PHE A 46 9.85 3.71 -5.77
N SER A 47 10.11 3.07 -6.90
CA SER A 47 9.49 3.38 -8.18
C SER A 47 7.95 3.36 -8.15
N PRO A 48 7.26 4.41 -8.64
CA PRO A 48 5.81 4.41 -8.85
C PRO A 48 5.33 3.24 -9.74
N GLY A 49 6.25 2.59 -10.46
CA GLY A 49 5.98 1.35 -11.19
C GLY A 49 5.27 0.26 -10.37
N LYS A 50 5.62 0.08 -9.07
CA LYS A 50 4.93 -0.92 -8.22
C LYS A 50 3.53 -0.50 -7.77
N LEU A 51 3.26 0.79 -7.64
CA LEU A 51 1.90 1.33 -7.38
C LEU A 51 1.03 1.35 -8.64
N ARG A 52 1.67 1.39 -9.82
CA ARG A 52 1.00 1.30 -11.11
C ARG A 52 0.58 -0.14 -11.42
N THR A 53 1.41 -1.12 -11.09
CA THR A 53 1.12 -2.53 -11.34
C THR A 53 0.27 -3.19 -10.25
N ASN A 54 0.34 -2.75 -9.00
CA ASN A 54 -0.49 -3.27 -7.91
C ASN A 54 -1.65 -2.31 -7.58
N TYR A 55 -2.79 -2.86 -7.18
CA TYR A 55 -3.92 -2.06 -6.70
C TYR A 55 -3.77 -1.81 -5.21
N VAL A 56 -3.27 -0.64 -4.83
CA VAL A 56 -3.13 -0.25 -3.42
C VAL A 56 -4.20 0.77 -3.05
N PHE A 57 -4.98 0.46 -2.02
CA PHE A 57 -6.00 1.33 -1.46
C PHE A 57 -5.58 1.81 -0.09
N GLY A 58 -5.92 3.06 0.20
CA GLY A 58 -5.68 3.71 1.48
C GLY A 58 -6.99 4.08 2.17
N GLY A 59 -7.01 3.97 3.49
CA GLY A 59 -8.03 4.57 4.34
C GLY A 59 -7.57 5.94 4.80
N PHE A 60 -8.30 6.99 4.38
CA PHE A 60 -7.97 8.38 4.66
C PHE A 60 -8.97 8.98 5.64
N ASP A 61 -8.45 9.68 6.64
CA ASP A 61 -9.29 10.41 7.59
C ASP A 61 -9.86 11.72 7.00
N LEU A 62 -10.57 12.50 7.83
CA LEU A 62 -11.15 13.80 7.47
C LEU A 62 -10.12 14.85 7.03
N HIS A 63 -8.85 14.67 7.40
CA HIS A 63 -7.75 15.55 7.01
C HIS A 63 -7.01 15.03 5.78
N ASN A 64 -7.57 14.03 5.09
CA ASN A 64 -6.95 13.34 3.96
C ASN A 64 -5.56 12.76 4.31
N THR A 65 -5.34 12.39 5.57
CA THR A 65 -4.11 11.71 6.01
C THR A 65 -4.31 10.21 5.92
N LEU A 66 -3.32 9.51 5.37
CA LEU A 66 -3.37 8.05 5.27
C LEU A 66 -3.21 7.40 6.65
N GLN A 67 -4.21 6.61 7.05
CA GLN A 67 -4.24 5.91 8.34
C GLN A 67 -4.06 4.39 8.23
N GLY A 68 -4.18 3.84 7.02
CA GLY A 68 -4.02 2.41 6.78
C GLY A 68 -4.08 2.10 5.30
N MET A 69 -3.65 0.91 4.91
CA MET A 69 -3.62 0.51 3.50
C MET A 69 -3.80 -0.98 3.30
N ILE A 70 -4.20 -1.36 2.10
CA ILE A 70 -4.29 -2.74 1.63
C ILE A 70 -3.80 -2.81 0.19
N GLY A 71 -2.99 -3.83 -0.11
CA GLY A 71 -2.56 -4.16 -1.46
C GLY A 71 -3.38 -5.30 -2.02
N LEU A 72 -3.72 -5.22 -3.30
CA LEU A 72 -4.31 -6.30 -4.08
C LEU A 72 -3.44 -6.61 -5.27
N ASN A 73 -3.12 -7.88 -5.44
CA ASN A 73 -2.45 -8.42 -6.61
C ASN A 73 -3.44 -9.24 -7.43
N CYS A 74 -3.77 -8.74 -8.62
CA CYS A 74 -4.63 -9.43 -9.57
C CYS A 74 -3.78 -10.25 -10.52
N SER A 75 -4.17 -11.50 -10.77
CA SER A 75 -3.43 -12.33 -11.73
C SER A 75 -3.55 -11.76 -13.15
N THR A 76 -2.45 -11.76 -13.90
CA THR A 76 -2.42 -11.33 -15.31
C THR A 76 -2.72 -12.48 -16.28
N SER A 77 -2.84 -13.72 -15.78
CA SER A 77 -3.17 -14.89 -16.60
C SER A 77 -4.67 -14.92 -16.93
N PRO A 78 -5.08 -15.37 -18.14
CA PRO A 78 -6.49 -15.29 -18.57
C PRO A 78 -7.48 -15.96 -17.61
N LYS A 79 -7.15 -17.17 -17.13
CA LYS A 79 -8.04 -17.96 -16.28
C LYS A 79 -8.24 -17.36 -14.88
N PRO A 80 -7.20 -17.04 -14.10
CA PRO A 80 -7.35 -16.41 -12.78
C PRO A 80 -7.47 -14.87 -12.82
N SER A 81 -7.75 -14.25 -13.96
CA SER A 81 -7.85 -12.78 -14.10
C SER A 81 -8.91 -12.12 -13.20
N HIS A 82 -9.92 -12.89 -12.78
CA HIS A 82 -10.98 -12.46 -11.85
C HIS A 82 -10.65 -12.73 -10.38
N VAL A 83 -9.47 -13.28 -10.09
CA VAL A 83 -9.01 -13.61 -8.74
C VAL A 83 -7.93 -12.62 -8.31
N ALA A 84 -8.08 -12.09 -7.09
CA ALA A 84 -7.09 -11.25 -6.44
C ALA A 84 -6.63 -11.86 -5.12
N ALA A 85 -5.37 -11.63 -4.79
CA ALA A 85 -4.79 -11.96 -3.50
C ALA A 85 -4.33 -10.68 -2.78
N ILE A 86 -4.31 -10.73 -1.45
CA ILE A 86 -3.79 -9.68 -0.56
C ILE A 86 -2.39 -10.08 -0.10
#